data_AF-A0A3D9SYB0-F1
#
_entry.id   AF-A0A3D9SYB0-F1
#
_cell.length_a   1.000
_cell.length_b   1.000
_cell.length_c   1.000
_cell.angle_alpha   90.00
_cell.angle_beta   90.00
_cell.angle_gamma   90.00
#
_symmetry.space_group_name_H-M   'P 1'
#
loop_
_entity.id
_entity.type
_entity.pdbx_description
1 polymer ?
#
loop_
_entity_poly.entity_id
_entity_poly.type
_entity_poly.pdbx_seq_one_letter_code
_entity_poly.pdbx_strand_id
1 'polypeptide(L)'
;MTEPTSDATPIAGDPSRYRYARAERLDVAHPPDQVVELRLRSITGVHEGPIPQHSLDEIEGFWLHLSRPADFTALAGLRRLRWLAVEAPTDIDVAGLSTALAAATSLRNLHIEAPIADLTSLSALGGLSELWLGHTRVTDLTPLAGLTGLRDLVVEDGPLTDLTPLAGLRLNRLYVYRTQVTDLSPLAGMELLEVLGLNGCPVSDLSVTAELPGLRHVNLRRTGVVDLGDLPARLPSVTFEGLADGEPPLLDEDGGLPSATDPLARFRETEDFTDRWQLLPALIATRDREAIQDVVGFEGRPGLTLQGLFLQGGVGDVPFPANPWGVPPDAGLAQALTHLWQPIAALAPRFVATLRVRTLGLALLTDDAGTATLGYLTWGRDADAQAPREQRLRQATREPITLDALVGHGGDVHVRVVFGTAPRLVDPAATVPLLGGPVPAPIREFWAVHHSFGSHFGGIVGALRCNTLGYFDGDGWEQVAERLGGHPPDRFVHGVGSDHYESFLLDLDLLDAAGYPTIARWAFKEWTIGDHKPFWDWLDGDGTRLALL
;
A
#
# COMPACT_ATOMS: atom_id res chain seq x y z
N MET A 1 -12.55 13.30 56.09
CA MET A 1 -12.57 12.29 55.01
C MET A 1 -14.02 12.05 54.67
N THR A 2 -14.52 12.79 53.70
CA THR A 2 -15.82 12.57 53.08
C THR A 2 -15.51 12.18 51.64
N GLU A 3 -15.94 10.99 51.25
CA GLU A 3 -15.83 10.46 49.89
C GLU A 3 -16.48 11.42 48.89
N PRO A 4 -15.91 11.60 47.68
CA PRO A 4 -16.57 12.37 46.64
C PRO A 4 -17.78 11.56 46.12
N THR A 5 -18.94 12.21 46.14
CA THR A 5 -20.22 11.71 45.65
C THR A 5 -20.21 11.58 44.11
N SER A 6 -20.60 10.42 43.60
CA SER A 6 -20.66 10.03 42.19
C SER A 6 -21.82 10.65 41.38
N ASP A 7 -22.18 11.90 41.67
CA ASP A 7 -23.26 12.62 40.96
C ASP A 7 -22.69 13.69 40.01
N ALA A 8 -21.61 13.36 39.30
CA ALA A 8 -21.20 14.15 38.14
C ALA A 8 -22.19 13.87 37.01
N THR A 9 -23.25 14.68 36.92
CA THR A 9 -24.08 14.75 35.72
C THR A 9 -23.14 15.04 34.54
N PRO A 10 -23.17 14.28 33.43
CA PRO A 10 -22.33 14.57 32.28
C PRO A 10 -22.61 16.02 31.89
N ILE A 11 -21.58 16.86 31.94
CA ILE A 11 -21.67 18.26 31.54
C ILE A 11 -22.05 18.22 30.07
N ALA A 12 -23.31 18.53 29.75
CA ALA A 12 -23.72 18.72 28.37
C ALA A 12 -22.90 19.91 27.83
N GLY A 13 -22.09 19.66 26.80
CA GLY A 13 -21.33 20.71 26.12
C GLY A 13 -22.25 21.79 25.60
N ASP A 14 -21.81 23.05 25.67
CA ASP A 14 -22.55 24.18 25.12
C ASP A 14 -22.34 24.25 23.60
N PRO A 15 -23.33 23.85 22.77
CA PRO A 15 -23.17 23.72 21.33
C PRO A 15 -22.91 25.07 20.66
N SER A 16 -23.30 26.16 21.33
CA SER A 16 -23.13 27.53 20.84
C SER A 16 -21.67 27.96 20.80
N ARG A 17 -20.77 27.26 21.52
CA ARG A 17 -19.33 27.49 21.50
C ARG A 17 -18.66 27.01 20.22
N TYR A 18 -19.22 25.99 19.56
CA TYR A 18 -18.54 25.34 18.46
C TYR A 18 -18.88 25.96 17.11
N ARG A 19 -17.83 26.36 16.37
CA ARG A 19 -17.98 26.98 15.04
C ARG A 19 -18.46 25.99 13.98
N TYR A 20 -18.11 24.71 14.08
CA TYR A 20 -18.48 23.69 13.08
C TYR A 20 -19.99 23.42 13.08
N ALA A 21 -20.68 23.64 14.20
CA ALA A 21 -22.12 23.45 14.33
C ALA A 21 -22.95 24.51 13.57
N ARG A 22 -22.31 25.53 12.96
CA ARG A 22 -22.96 26.68 12.31
C ARG A 22 -22.85 26.73 10.78
N ALA A 23 -22.19 25.77 10.12
CA ALA A 23 -21.99 25.78 8.66
C ALA A 23 -23.08 24.99 7.90
N GLU A 24 -23.79 25.64 6.97
CA GLU A 24 -24.71 24.99 6.01
C GLU A 24 -23.94 24.20 4.93
N ARG A 25 -24.51 23.10 4.42
CA ARG A 25 -23.88 22.16 3.48
C ARG A 25 -24.73 21.90 2.24
N LEU A 26 -24.18 22.20 1.06
CA LEU A 26 -24.67 21.74 -0.25
C LEU A 26 -23.47 21.36 -1.14
N ASP A 27 -23.54 20.15 -1.70
CA ASP A 27 -22.86 19.60 -2.88
C ASP A 27 -21.31 19.54 -2.96
N VAL A 28 -20.77 18.32 -3.11
CA VAL A 28 -19.37 18.08 -3.52
C VAL A 28 -19.33 17.15 -4.73
N ALA A 29 -18.77 17.65 -5.83
CA ALA A 29 -18.20 16.88 -6.94
C ALA A 29 -16.73 17.30 -7.10
N HIS A 30 -15.81 16.35 -7.34
CA HIS A 30 -14.35 16.57 -7.33
C HIS A 30 -13.74 16.86 -8.73
N PRO A 31 -12.78 17.78 -8.88
CA PRO A 31 -11.97 17.96 -10.10
C PRO A 31 -10.67 17.09 -10.13
N PRO A 32 -10.00 16.93 -11.31
CA PRO A 32 -8.83 16.06 -11.50
C PRO A 32 -7.52 16.55 -10.84
N ASP A 33 -6.56 15.62 -10.72
CA ASP A 33 -5.32 15.69 -9.92
C ASP A 33 -4.26 16.67 -10.46
N GLN A 34 -3.63 17.46 -9.57
CA GLN A 34 -2.65 18.52 -9.87
C GLN A 34 -1.20 18.17 -9.49
N VAL A 35 -0.88 16.90 -9.20
CA VAL A 35 0.44 16.49 -8.67
C VAL A 35 1.63 16.92 -9.54
N VAL A 36 1.50 16.90 -10.87
CA VAL A 36 2.57 17.30 -11.80
C VAL A 36 2.84 18.81 -11.68
N GLU A 37 1.79 19.62 -11.69
CA GLU A 37 1.88 21.07 -11.52
C GLU A 37 2.48 21.43 -10.15
N LEU A 38 2.04 20.78 -9.07
CA LEU A 38 2.58 20.98 -7.73
C LEU A 38 4.08 20.66 -7.66
N ARG A 39 4.53 19.61 -8.37
CA ARG A 39 5.95 19.26 -8.44
C ARG A 39 6.77 20.31 -9.18
N LEU A 40 6.27 20.81 -10.31
CA LEU A 40 6.94 21.88 -11.06
C LEU A 40 7.05 23.17 -10.25
N ARG A 41 5.99 23.53 -9.53
CA ARG A 41 6.00 24.68 -8.61
C ARG A 41 7.00 24.51 -7.47
N SER A 42 7.11 23.30 -6.92
CA SER A 42 8.09 22.99 -5.89
C SER A 42 9.54 23.11 -6.39
N ILE A 43 9.81 22.71 -7.63
CA ILE A 43 11.17 22.80 -8.21
C ILE A 43 11.53 24.24 -8.56
N THR A 44 10.58 24.99 -9.12
CA THR A 44 10.80 26.37 -9.58
C THR A 44 10.65 27.43 -8.50
N GLY A 45 10.01 27.12 -7.37
CA GLY A 45 9.68 28.07 -6.31
C GLY A 45 8.56 29.06 -6.68
N VAL A 46 7.86 28.84 -7.79
CA VAL A 46 6.77 29.70 -8.25
C VAL A 46 5.43 29.22 -7.69
N HIS A 47 4.99 29.86 -6.61
CA HIS A 47 3.79 29.44 -5.87
C HIS A 47 2.49 30.05 -6.39
N GLU A 48 2.55 31.15 -7.16
CA GLU A 48 1.39 31.84 -7.71
C GLU A 48 1.57 32.16 -9.20
N GLY A 49 0.48 32.12 -9.97
CA GLY A 49 0.49 32.43 -11.41
C GLY A 49 1.17 31.36 -12.29
N PRO A 50 1.29 31.61 -13.61
CA PRO A 50 1.93 30.67 -14.53
C PRO A 50 3.45 30.60 -14.29
N ILE A 51 4.01 29.38 -14.34
CA ILE A 51 5.45 29.16 -14.21
C ILE A 51 6.17 29.73 -15.45
N PRO A 52 7.14 30.65 -15.31
CA PRO A 52 7.86 31.20 -16.45
C PRO A 52 8.69 30.15 -17.19
N GLN A 53 8.76 30.25 -18.53
CA GLN A 53 9.51 29.29 -19.36
C GLN A 53 10.99 29.18 -18.96
N HIS A 54 11.64 30.28 -18.58
CA HIS A 54 13.04 30.25 -18.16
C HIS A 54 13.26 29.36 -16.93
N SER A 55 12.30 29.30 -16.00
CA SER A 55 12.35 28.42 -14.83
C SER A 55 12.09 26.95 -15.22
N LEU A 56 11.23 26.69 -16.20
CA LEU A 56 11.01 25.33 -16.73
C LEU A 56 12.25 24.81 -17.49
N ASP A 57 12.96 25.69 -18.19
CA ASP A 57 14.17 25.35 -18.94
C ASP A 57 15.35 24.97 -18.02
N GLU A 58 15.31 25.32 -16.73
CA GLU A 58 16.31 24.90 -15.73
C GLU A 58 16.12 23.43 -15.28
N ILE A 59 14.97 22.82 -15.58
CA ILE A 59 14.64 21.47 -15.14
C ILE A 59 15.24 20.44 -16.11
N GLU A 60 16.31 19.77 -15.67
CA GLU A 60 16.94 18.68 -16.42
C GLU A 60 16.45 17.28 -16.02
N GLY A 61 15.74 17.14 -14.89
CA GLY A 61 15.08 15.88 -14.52
C GLY A 61 14.56 15.83 -13.10
N PHE A 62 13.59 14.96 -12.86
CA PHE A 62 12.96 14.77 -11.55
C PHE A 62 12.18 13.46 -11.44
N TRP A 63 11.83 13.12 -10.21
CA TRP A 63 10.92 12.04 -9.86
C TRP A 63 9.49 12.57 -9.69
N LEU A 64 8.54 11.83 -10.24
CA LEU A 64 7.11 11.94 -10.03
C LEU A 64 6.63 10.68 -9.30
N HIS A 65 6.11 10.88 -8.09
CA HIS A 65 5.39 9.82 -7.38
C HIS A 65 3.91 10.13 -7.48
N LEU A 66 3.19 9.33 -8.24
CA LEU A 66 1.76 9.48 -8.47
C LEU A 66 1.03 8.56 -7.50
N SER A 67 0.05 9.09 -6.77
CA SER A 67 -0.82 8.28 -5.90
C SER A 67 -2.22 8.08 -6.50
N ARG A 68 -2.50 8.75 -7.63
CA ARG A 68 -3.72 8.70 -8.44
C ARG A 68 -3.34 8.98 -9.91
N PRO A 69 -4.21 8.71 -10.90
CA PRO A 69 -3.96 9.11 -12.28
C PRO A 69 -3.76 10.62 -12.39
N ALA A 70 -2.65 11.03 -13.02
CA ALA A 70 -2.24 12.43 -13.11
C ALA A 70 -2.41 12.99 -14.52
N ASP A 71 -2.69 14.28 -14.60
CA ASP A 71 -2.64 15.03 -15.86
C ASP A 71 -1.19 15.41 -16.19
N PHE A 72 -0.65 14.84 -17.27
CA PHE A 72 0.72 15.08 -17.71
C PHE A 72 0.89 16.33 -18.59
N THR A 73 -0.19 17.05 -18.95
CA THR A 73 -0.13 18.20 -19.86
C THR A 73 0.86 19.28 -19.42
N ALA A 74 1.06 19.45 -18.11
CA ALA A 74 2.04 20.38 -17.54
C ALA A 74 3.51 20.05 -17.91
N LEU A 75 3.82 18.82 -18.33
CA LEU A 75 5.16 18.43 -18.78
C LEU A 75 5.53 19.00 -20.17
N ALA A 76 4.55 19.45 -20.96
CA ALA A 76 4.77 19.91 -22.34
C ALA A 76 5.74 21.11 -22.46
N GLY A 77 5.96 21.85 -21.37
CA GLY A 77 6.89 22.98 -21.32
C GLY A 77 8.38 22.61 -21.12
N LEU A 78 8.70 21.36 -20.79
CA LEU A 78 10.03 20.95 -20.30
C LEU A 78 11.01 20.57 -21.43
N ARG A 79 11.50 21.57 -22.16
CA ARG A 79 12.33 21.37 -23.37
C ARG A 79 13.71 20.78 -23.11
N ARG A 80 14.24 20.96 -21.90
CA ARG A 80 15.62 20.56 -21.51
C ARG A 80 15.67 19.34 -20.59
N LEU A 81 14.52 18.68 -20.39
CA LEU A 81 14.41 17.47 -19.60
C LEU A 81 15.30 16.37 -20.22
N ARG A 82 16.19 15.78 -19.40
CA ARG A 82 17.10 14.70 -19.77
C ARG A 82 16.67 13.37 -19.19
N TRP A 83 16.10 13.38 -17.99
CA TRP A 83 15.59 12.18 -17.34
C TRP A 83 14.26 12.45 -16.63
N LEU A 84 13.37 11.46 -16.65
CA LEU A 84 12.13 11.48 -15.90
C LEU A 84 11.92 10.10 -15.29
N ALA A 85 11.56 10.09 -14.01
CA ALA A 85 11.09 8.88 -13.35
C ALA A 85 9.64 9.07 -12.89
N VAL A 86 8.77 8.13 -13.26
CA VAL A 86 7.36 8.10 -12.88
C VAL A 86 7.12 6.81 -12.12
N GLU A 87 6.78 6.93 -10.84
CA GLU A 87 6.40 5.83 -9.97
C GLU A 87 4.92 5.98 -9.64
N ALA A 88 4.12 4.95 -9.87
CA ALA A 88 2.70 4.94 -9.58
C ALA A 88 2.25 3.55 -9.15
N PRO A 89 1.53 3.41 -8.01
CA PRO A 89 0.97 2.13 -7.58
C PRO A 89 -0.26 1.72 -8.42
N THR A 90 -0.72 2.60 -9.31
CA THR A 90 -1.86 2.42 -10.21
C THR A 90 -1.46 2.68 -11.65
N ASP A 91 -2.26 2.19 -12.59
CA ASP A 91 -2.03 2.38 -14.01
C ASP A 91 -1.95 3.89 -14.38
N ILE A 92 -1.14 4.21 -15.39
CA ILE A 92 -0.89 5.59 -15.84
C ILE A 92 -1.24 5.75 -17.32
N ASP A 93 -1.65 6.96 -17.71
CA ASP A 93 -1.85 7.30 -19.11
C ASP A 93 -0.49 7.49 -19.83
N VAL A 94 0.09 6.38 -20.31
CA VAL A 94 1.36 6.36 -21.05
C VAL A 94 1.24 7.16 -22.36
N ALA A 95 0.05 7.23 -22.97
CA ALA A 95 -0.19 8.00 -24.18
C ALA A 95 -0.16 9.51 -23.91
N GLY A 96 -0.83 9.95 -22.84
CA GLY A 96 -0.78 11.31 -22.33
C GLY A 96 0.64 11.71 -21.91
N LEU A 97 1.36 10.82 -21.22
CA LEU A 97 2.76 11.03 -20.84
C LEU A 97 3.65 11.22 -22.08
N SER A 98 3.59 10.31 -23.04
CA SER A 98 4.38 10.38 -24.28
C SER A 98 4.06 11.66 -25.07
N THR A 99 2.78 12.02 -25.17
CA THR A 99 2.33 13.24 -25.84
C THR A 99 2.91 14.48 -25.16
N ALA A 100 2.87 14.55 -23.82
CA ALA A 100 3.41 15.67 -23.08
C ALA A 100 4.95 15.75 -23.18
N LEU A 101 5.63 14.62 -23.31
CA LEU A 101 7.09 14.56 -23.46
C LEU A 101 7.59 14.78 -24.89
N ALA A 102 6.70 14.88 -25.89
CA ALA A 102 7.09 15.02 -27.29
C ALA A 102 8.01 16.25 -27.55
N ALA A 103 7.89 17.32 -26.74
CA ALA A 103 8.74 18.51 -26.85
C ALA A 103 10.10 18.39 -26.13
N ALA A 104 10.29 17.37 -25.28
CA ALA A 104 11.51 17.13 -24.50
C ALA A 104 12.59 16.44 -25.34
N THR A 105 13.10 17.12 -26.38
CA THR A 105 14.08 16.57 -27.34
C THR A 105 15.42 16.10 -26.71
N SER A 106 15.71 16.56 -25.48
CA SER A 106 16.89 16.17 -24.70
C SER A 106 16.68 14.93 -23.83
N LEU A 107 15.46 14.37 -23.79
CA LEU A 107 15.14 13.21 -22.96
C LEU A 107 15.93 11.99 -23.44
N ARG A 108 16.65 11.36 -22.51
CA ARG A 108 17.50 10.18 -22.76
C ARG A 108 17.11 9.02 -21.85
N ASN A 109 16.65 9.32 -20.64
CA ASN A 109 16.40 8.30 -19.63
C ASN A 109 14.95 8.40 -19.17
N LEU A 110 14.18 7.33 -19.34
CA LEU A 110 12.80 7.26 -18.87
C LEU A 110 12.67 6.04 -17.95
N HIS A 111 12.22 6.29 -16.73
CA HIS A 111 11.88 5.26 -15.77
C HIS A 111 10.37 5.30 -15.55
N ILE A 112 9.71 4.17 -15.80
CA ILE A 112 8.30 3.97 -15.43
C ILE A 112 8.22 2.76 -14.49
N GLU A 113 7.75 3.01 -13.28
CA GLU A 113 7.42 1.99 -12.28
C GLU A 113 5.91 2.06 -12.03
N ALA A 114 5.15 1.28 -12.78
CA ALA A 114 3.69 1.30 -12.76
C ALA A 114 3.12 0.04 -13.45
N PRO A 115 1.90 -0.41 -13.13
CA PRO A 115 1.29 -1.61 -13.70
C PRO A 115 0.78 -1.43 -15.15
N ILE A 116 1.59 -0.82 -16.01
CA ILE A 116 1.30 -0.54 -17.41
C ILE A 116 1.40 -1.80 -18.27
N ALA A 117 0.55 -1.92 -19.29
CA ALA A 117 0.59 -3.04 -20.24
C ALA A 117 0.94 -2.60 -21.67
N ASP A 118 0.48 -1.41 -22.08
CA ASP A 118 0.64 -0.89 -23.44
C ASP A 118 1.82 0.09 -23.55
N LEU A 119 2.79 -0.25 -24.39
CA LEU A 119 3.97 0.57 -24.67
C LEU A 119 3.90 1.31 -26.01
N THR A 120 2.81 1.16 -26.78
CA THR A 120 2.69 1.64 -28.17
C THR A 120 3.10 3.11 -28.32
N SER A 121 2.65 3.95 -27.39
CA SER A 121 2.91 5.39 -27.41
C SER A 121 4.38 5.76 -27.11
N LEU A 122 5.17 4.87 -26.49
CA LEU A 122 6.59 5.13 -26.21
C LEU A 122 7.45 5.13 -27.47
N SER A 123 6.99 4.50 -28.55
CA SER A 123 7.69 4.49 -29.85
C SER A 123 7.95 5.90 -30.42
N ALA A 124 7.17 6.90 -29.99
CA ALA A 124 7.36 8.30 -30.36
C ALA A 124 8.59 8.96 -29.70
N LEU A 125 9.11 8.39 -28.60
CA LEU A 125 10.24 8.93 -27.84
C LEU A 125 11.58 8.40 -28.38
N GLY A 126 11.81 8.54 -29.69
CA GLY A 126 12.97 7.95 -30.39
C GLY A 126 14.37 8.45 -29.95
N GLY A 127 14.42 9.45 -29.06
CA GLY A 127 15.66 9.95 -28.46
C GLY A 127 16.14 9.18 -27.22
N LEU A 128 15.36 8.23 -26.69
CA LEU A 128 15.72 7.47 -25.49
C LEU A 128 16.97 6.61 -25.70
N SER A 129 17.88 6.64 -24.72
CA SER A 129 19.04 5.74 -24.61
C SER A 129 18.88 4.74 -23.47
N GLU A 130 18.09 5.06 -22.45
CA GLU A 130 17.85 4.20 -21.30
C GLU A 130 16.34 4.15 -20.99
N LEU A 131 15.80 2.93 -20.87
CA LEU A 131 14.40 2.69 -20.52
C LEU A 131 14.34 1.68 -19.38
N TRP A 132 13.69 2.10 -18.29
CA TRP A 132 13.38 1.24 -17.16
C TRP A 132 11.87 1.05 -17.06
N LEU A 133 11.45 -0.22 -17.03
CA LEU A 133 10.08 -0.68 -16.89
C LEU A 133 10.00 -1.60 -15.68
N GLY A 134 9.58 -1.07 -14.53
CA GLY A 134 9.45 -1.81 -13.27
C GLY A 134 8.00 -2.06 -12.90
N HIS A 135 7.71 -3.21 -12.28
CA HIS A 135 6.37 -3.58 -11.80
C HIS A 135 5.27 -3.46 -12.88
N THR A 136 5.61 -3.83 -14.11
CA THR A 136 4.72 -3.68 -15.26
C THR A 136 3.91 -4.93 -15.55
N ARG A 137 2.86 -4.78 -16.36
CA ARG A 137 2.08 -5.89 -16.95
C ARG A 137 2.44 -6.12 -18.41
N VAL A 138 3.61 -5.65 -18.84
CA VAL A 138 4.07 -5.72 -20.22
C VAL A 138 4.35 -7.18 -20.59
N THR A 139 3.70 -7.63 -21.66
CA THR A 139 3.97 -8.92 -22.31
C THR A 139 4.52 -8.76 -23.72
N ASP A 140 4.34 -7.58 -24.34
CA ASP A 140 4.74 -7.29 -25.71
C ASP A 140 5.72 -6.11 -25.77
N LEU A 141 6.94 -6.38 -26.25
CA LEU A 141 8.00 -5.39 -26.45
C LEU A 141 8.07 -4.86 -27.89
N THR A 142 7.18 -5.28 -28.79
CA THR A 142 7.11 -4.81 -30.20
C THR A 142 7.16 -3.30 -30.33
N PRO A 143 6.48 -2.51 -29.48
CA PRO A 143 6.58 -1.05 -29.53
C PRO A 143 8.00 -0.47 -29.37
N LEU A 144 8.92 -1.21 -28.74
CA LEU A 144 10.29 -0.76 -28.48
C LEU A 144 11.22 -0.93 -29.69
N ALA A 145 10.84 -1.72 -30.70
CA ALA A 145 11.67 -1.97 -31.88
C ALA A 145 12.04 -0.69 -32.66
N GLY A 146 11.22 0.35 -32.56
CA GLY A 146 11.47 1.67 -33.15
C GLY A 146 12.50 2.54 -32.42
N LEU A 147 12.87 2.18 -31.17
CA LEU A 147 13.79 2.95 -30.33
C LEU A 147 15.26 2.61 -30.65
N THR A 148 15.69 2.89 -31.88
CA THR A 148 17.04 2.55 -32.39
C THR A 148 18.20 3.19 -31.61
N GLY A 149 17.93 4.21 -30.80
CA GLY A 149 18.89 4.84 -29.89
C GLY A 149 19.06 4.13 -28.54
N LEU A 150 18.16 3.21 -28.19
CA LEU A 150 18.12 2.53 -26.89
C LEU A 150 19.36 1.65 -26.70
N ARG A 151 20.02 1.80 -25.55
CA ARG A 151 21.26 1.10 -25.17
C ARG A 151 21.05 0.24 -23.94
N ASP A 152 20.33 0.75 -22.96
CA ASP A 152 20.08 0.02 -21.73
C ASP A 152 18.58 -0.16 -21.55
N LEU A 153 18.15 -1.42 -21.43
CA LEU A 153 16.78 -1.80 -21.17
C LEU A 153 16.72 -2.61 -19.88
N VAL A 154 15.90 -2.13 -18.95
CA VAL A 154 15.51 -2.85 -17.75
C VAL A 154 14.02 -3.13 -17.83
N VAL A 155 13.66 -4.41 -17.76
CA VAL A 155 12.29 -4.86 -17.51
C VAL A 155 12.32 -5.71 -16.26
N GLU A 156 11.62 -5.27 -15.23
CA GLU A 156 11.62 -5.92 -13.92
C GLU A 156 10.18 -6.14 -13.43
N ASP A 157 9.94 -7.29 -12.79
CA ASP A 157 8.67 -7.64 -12.15
C ASP A 157 7.47 -7.55 -13.09
N GLY A 158 7.34 -8.55 -13.96
CA GLY A 158 6.23 -8.60 -14.89
C GLY A 158 6.13 -9.92 -15.65
N PRO A 159 5.03 -10.13 -16.39
CA PRO A 159 4.74 -11.39 -17.07
C PRO A 159 5.46 -11.54 -18.43
N LEU A 160 6.54 -10.79 -18.69
CA LEU A 160 7.27 -10.84 -19.96
C LEU A 160 7.83 -12.24 -20.21
N THR A 161 7.58 -12.77 -21.41
CA THR A 161 8.06 -14.10 -21.84
C THR A 161 8.86 -14.05 -23.13
N ASP A 162 8.52 -13.14 -24.06
CA ASP A 162 9.07 -13.11 -25.41
C ASP A 162 10.07 -11.96 -25.61
N LEU A 163 11.30 -12.32 -25.98
CA LEU A 163 12.38 -11.37 -26.31
C LEU A 163 12.54 -11.15 -27.82
N THR A 164 11.76 -11.82 -28.68
CA THR A 164 11.78 -11.66 -30.13
C THR A 164 11.75 -10.20 -30.59
N PRO A 165 10.93 -9.31 -29.98
CA PRO A 165 10.91 -7.91 -30.39
C PRO A 165 12.21 -7.12 -30.19
N LEU A 166 13.13 -7.64 -29.37
CA LEU A 166 14.44 -7.01 -29.14
C LEU A 166 15.45 -7.35 -30.24
N ALA A 167 15.15 -8.33 -31.11
CA ALA A 167 16.01 -8.73 -32.20
C ALA A 167 16.28 -7.54 -33.14
N GLY A 168 17.54 -7.12 -33.22
CA GLY A 168 17.98 -5.99 -34.04
C GLY A 168 18.17 -4.67 -33.30
N LEU A 169 17.80 -4.57 -32.02
CA LEU A 169 18.20 -3.44 -31.17
C LEU A 169 19.70 -3.53 -30.84
N ARG A 170 20.35 -2.37 -30.70
CA ARG A 170 21.79 -2.27 -30.41
C ARG A 170 22.05 -2.00 -28.93
N LEU A 171 21.47 -2.85 -28.08
CA LEU A 171 21.59 -2.78 -26.62
C LEU A 171 23.00 -3.12 -26.16
N ASN A 172 23.46 -2.39 -25.14
CA ASN A 172 24.67 -2.67 -24.38
C ASN A 172 24.36 -3.47 -23.12
N ARG A 173 23.21 -3.19 -22.48
CA ARG A 173 22.78 -3.85 -21.25
C ARG A 173 21.32 -4.25 -21.34
N LEU A 174 21.03 -5.50 -21.02
CA LEU A 174 19.68 -6.03 -20.93
C LEU A 174 19.49 -6.68 -19.56
N TYR A 175 18.46 -6.24 -18.85
CA TYR A 175 18.05 -6.79 -17.57
C TYR A 175 16.58 -7.16 -17.65
N VAL A 176 16.24 -8.43 -17.43
CA VAL A 176 14.87 -8.97 -17.51
C VAL A 176 14.43 -9.59 -16.19
N TYR A 177 14.68 -8.90 -15.08
CA TYR A 177 14.59 -9.46 -13.74
C TYR A 177 13.17 -9.87 -13.33
N ARG A 178 13.05 -11.04 -12.67
CA ARG A 178 11.78 -11.57 -12.15
C ARG A 178 10.68 -11.59 -13.21
N THR A 179 11.06 -11.95 -14.44
CA THR A 179 10.14 -12.16 -15.57
C THR A 179 9.97 -13.66 -15.84
N GLN A 180 9.15 -14.01 -16.84
CA GLN A 180 8.86 -15.38 -17.23
C GLN A 180 9.60 -15.82 -18.49
N VAL A 181 10.72 -15.14 -18.81
CA VAL A 181 11.57 -15.48 -19.95
C VAL A 181 12.24 -16.82 -19.72
N THR A 182 12.10 -17.72 -20.70
CA THR A 182 12.76 -19.04 -20.73
C THR A 182 13.70 -19.19 -21.93
N ASP A 183 13.38 -18.54 -23.05
CA ASP A 183 14.11 -18.61 -24.30
C ASP A 183 14.95 -17.34 -24.54
N LEU A 184 16.26 -17.54 -24.66
CA LEU A 184 17.21 -16.47 -24.95
C LEU A 184 17.66 -16.46 -26.43
N SER A 185 17.19 -17.40 -27.25
CA SER A 185 17.52 -17.49 -28.68
C SER A 185 17.30 -16.19 -29.46
N PRO A 186 16.31 -15.32 -29.14
CA PRO A 186 16.17 -14.03 -29.80
C PRO A 186 17.35 -13.07 -29.65
N LEU A 187 18.22 -13.29 -28.66
CA LEU A 187 19.39 -12.44 -28.42
C LEU A 187 20.58 -12.82 -29.32
N ALA A 188 20.53 -13.94 -30.03
CA ALA A 188 21.62 -14.42 -30.88
C ALA A 188 22.16 -13.33 -31.81
N GLY A 189 23.49 -13.15 -31.84
CA GLY A 189 24.14 -12.18 -32.71
C GLY A 189 24.05 -10.71 -32.28
N MET A 190 23.55 -10.40 -31.08
CA MET A 190 23.58 -9.02 -30.55
C MET A 190 25.03 -8.57 -30.24
N GLU A 191 25.64 -7.87 -31.20
CA GLU A 191 27.08 -7.55 -31.20
C GLU A 191 27.56 -6.68 -30.03
N LEU A 192 26.68 -5.81 -29.51
CA LEU A 192 27.03 -4.82 -28.49
C LEU A 192 26.61 -5.22 -27.07
N LEU A 193 25.89 -6.33 -26.90
CA LEU A 193 25.37 -6.71 -25.59
C LEU A 193 26.51 -7.17 -24.69
N GLU A 194 26.86 -6.34 -23.70
CA GLU A 194 27.96 -6.59 -22.76
C GLU A 194 27.46 -7.22 -21.46
N VAL A 195 26.24 -6.88 -21.04
CA VAL A 195 25.67 -7.32 -19.76
C VAL A 195 24.29 -7.91 -19.96
N LEU A 196 24.10 -9.14 -19.49
CA LEU A 196 22.82 -9.85 -19.47
C LEU A 196 22.45 -10.22 -18.03
N GLY A 197 21.37 -9.63 -17.52
CA GLY A 197 20.84 -9.96 -16.20
C GLY A 197 19.56 -10.78 -16.27
N LEU A 198 19.61 -11.98 -15.70
CA LEU A 198 18.52 -12.97 -15.75
C LEU A 198 17.94 -13.30 -14.37
N ASN A 199 18.22 -12.46 -13.36
CA ASN A 199 17.84 -12.73 -11.97
C ASN A 199 16.35 -13.09 -11.85
N GLY A 200 16.02 -14.27 -11.31
CA GLY A 200 14.63 -14.69 -11.12
C GLY A 200 13.89 -15.08 -12.39
N CYS A 201 14.59 -15.38 -13.49
CA CYS A 201 13.99 -15.91 -14.71
C CYS A 201 14.09 -17.44 -14.77
N PRO A 202 13.06 -18.16 -15.26
CA PRO A 202 13.10 -19.61 -15.43
C PRO A 202 13.96 -20.10 -16.62
N VAL A 203 15.05 -19.39 -16.95
CA VAL A 203 16.01 -19.80 -17.99
C VAL A 203 16.86 -20.95 -17.48
N SER A 204 17.02 -21.98 -18.32
CA SER A 204 17.91 -23.12 -18.04
C SER A 204 18.95 -23.37 -19.14
N ASP A 205 18.72 -22.89 -20.36
CA ASP A 205 19.66 -22.99 -21.47
C ASP A 205 20.41 -21.67 -21.70
N LEU A 206 21.74 -21.72 -21.63
CA LEU A 206 22.65 -20.60 -21.88
C LEU A 206 23.44 -20.75 -23.18
N SER A 207 23.09 -21.69 -24.05
CA SER A 207 23.80 -21.96 -25.31
C SER A 207 24.01 -20.71 -26.16
N VAL A 208 23.00 -19.82 -26.21
CA VAL A 208 23.05 -18.55 -26.96
C VAL A 208 24.15 -17.60 -26.48
N THR A 209 24.65 -17.73 -25.24
CA THR A 209 25.74 -16.87 -24.74
C THR A 209 27.01 -17.01 -25.57
N ALA A 210 27.20 -18.14 -26.25
CA ALA A 210 28.30 -18.36 -27.19
C ALA A 210 28.16 -17.58 -28.51
N GLU A 211 26.96 -17.07 -28.80
CA GLU A 211 26.62 -16.31 -30.01
C GLU A 211 26.56 -14.80 -29.75
N LEU A 212 26.97 -14.36 -28.55
CA LEU A 212 27.01 -12.96 -28.12
C LEU A 212 28.47 -12.46 -28.04
N PRO A 213 29.03 -11.88 -29.11
CA PRO A 213 30.47 -11.60 -29.19
C PRO A 213 30.93 -10.48 -28.25
N GLY A 214 30.02 -9.59 -27.83
CA GLY A 214 30.29 -8.50 -26.91
C GLY A 214 30.14 -8.85 -25.43
N LEU A 215 29.63 -10.04 -25.11
CA LEU A 215 29.20 -10.38 -23.75
C LEU A 215 30.37 -10.44 -22.78
N ARG A 216 30.18 -9.85 -21.59
CA ARG A 216 31.18 -9.78 -20.53
C ARG A 216 30.66 -10.27 -19.19
N HIS A 217 29.37 -10.09 -18.92
CA HIS A 217 28.78 -10.42 -17.63
C HIS A 217 27.39 -11.02 -17.78
N VAL A 218 27.17 -12.14 -17.09
CA VAL A 218 25.87 -12.80 -16.99
C VAL A 218 25.52 -13.02 -15.52
N ASN A 219 24.40 -12.48 -15.09
CA ASN A 219 23.87 -12.72 -13.75
C ASN A 219 22.79 -13.81 -13.80
N LEU A 220 23.04 -14.90 -13.07
CA LEU A 220 22.25 -16.13 -13.07
C LEU A 220 21.52 -16.40 -11.75
N ARG A 221 21.47 -15.41 -10.84
CA ARG A 221 20.82 -15.58 -9.54
C ARG A 221 19.38 -16.07 -9.72
N ARG A 222 18.99 -17.13 -9.01
CA ARG A 222 17.60 -17.64 -9.03
C ARG A 222 17.11 -17.98 -10.45
N THR A 223 17.97 -18.56 -11.27
CA THR A 223 17.61 -19.13 -12.58
C THR A 223 17.45 -20.66 -12.51
N GLY A 224 17.00 -21.28 -13.60
CA GLY A 224 16.98 -22.73 -13.76
C GLY A 224 18.33 -23.34 -14.18
N VAL A 225 19.40 -22.55 -14.24
CA VAL A 225 20.74 -23.01 -14.62
C VAL A 225 21.42 -23.65 -13.41
N VAL A 226 21.63 -24.96 -13.48
CA VAL A 226 22.24 -25.75 -12.40
C VAL A 226 23.73 -26.06 -12.63
N ASP A 227 24.18 -26.00 -13.87
CA ASP A 227 25.58 -26.24 -14.28
C ASP A 227 25.89 -25.40 -15.52
N LEU A 228 27.11 -24.87 -15.59
CA LEU A 228 27.61 -24.12 -16.74
C LEU A 228 28.31 -25.03 -17.77
N GLY A 229 28.61 -26.28 -17.41
CA GLY A 229 29.32 -27.21 -18.29
C GLY A 229 30.66 -26.64 -18.77
N ASP A 230 30.88 -26.63 -20.08
CA ASP A 230 32.10 -26.11 -20.71
C ASP A 230 32.05 -24.63 -21.08
N LEU A 231 30.93 -23.93 -20.79
CA LEU A 231 30.75 -22.51 -21.13
C LEU A 231 31.89 -21.62 -20.58
N PRO A 232 32.38 -21.78 -19.33
CA PRO A 232 33.48 -20.95 -18.84
C PRO A 232 34.79 -21.16 -19.60
N ALA A 233 35.01 -22.34 -20.20
CA ALA A 233 36.18 -22.62 -21.01
C ALA A 233 36.03 -22.08 -22.44
N ARG A 234 34.81 -22.11 -22.99
CA ARG A 234 34.48 -21.56 -24.32
C ARG A 234 34.40 -20.03 -24.31
N LEU A 235 34.02 -19.45 -23.17
CA LEU A 235 33.79 -18.02 -22.96
C LEU A 235 34.64 -17.47 -21.81
N PRO A 236 35.98 -17.51 -21.90
CA PRO A 236 36.87 -17.13 -20.80
C PRO A 236 36.83 -15.64 -20.45
N SER A 237 36.28 -14.80 -21.32
CA SER A 237 36.07 -13.36 -21.08
C SER A 237 34.74 -13.03 -20.42
N VAL A 238 33.86 -14.01 -20.25
CA VAL A 238 32.53 -13.83 -19.65
C VAL A 238 32.57 -14.22 -18.18
N THR A 239 32.12 -13.31 -17.32
CA THR A 239 31.92 -13.59 -15.90
C THR A 239 30.48 -14.07 -15.69
N PHE A 240 30.32 -15.29 -15.17
CA PHE A 240 29.04 -15.82 -14.72
C PHE A 240 28.93 -15.64 -13.20
N GLU A 241 27.94 -14.88 -12.74
CA GLU A 241 27.67 -14.63 -11.32
C GLU A 241 26.38 -15.36 -10.89
N GLY A 242 26.33 -15.84 -9.65
CA GLY A 242 25.08 -16.30 -9.01
C GLY A 242 24.76 -17.79 -9.18
N LEU A 243 25.67 -18.58 -9.76
CA LEU A 243 25.54 -20.05 -9.84
C LEU A 243 25.90 -20.76 -8.51
N ALA A 244 26.73 -20.12 -7.67
CA ALA A 244 27.37 -20.75 -6.50
C ALA A 244 26.83 -20.27 -5.14
N ASP A 245 25.84 -19.37 -5.13
CA ASP A 245 25.14 -19.03 -3.90
C ASP A 245 24.10 -20.13 -3.72
N GLY A 246 24.33 -21.06 -2.79
CA GLY A 246 23.46 -22.20 -2.49
C GLY A 246 22.05 -21.86 -1.99
N GLU A 247 21.46 -20.77 -2.47
CA GLU A 247 20.02 -20.67 -2.65
C GLU A 247 19.63 -21.64 -3.77
N PRO A 248 18.94 -22.74 -3.44
CA PRO A 248 18.54 -23.69 -4.45
C PRO A 248 17.63 -22.98 -5.48
N PRO A 249 17.63 -23.41 -6.76
CA PRO A 249 16.44 -23.19 -7.57
C PRO A 249 15.23 -23.72 -6.79
N LEU A 250 14.04 -23.15 -6.96
CA LEU A 250 12.81 -23.71 -6.37
C LEU A 250 12.53 -25.10 -6.99
N LEU A 251 13.22 -26.11 -6.47
CA LEU A 251 13.17 -27.54 -6.76
C LEU A 251 13.51 -28.25 -5.45
N ASP A 252 12.97 -29.43 -5.26
CA ASP A 252 12.83 -30.07 -3.95
C ASP A 252 13.18 -31.55 -4.01
N GLU A 253 13.06 -32.21 -2.86
CA GLU A 253 13.95 -33.28 -2.40
C GLU A 253 13.95 -34.58 -3.24
N ASP A 254 13.11 -34.70 -4.28
CA ASP A 254 13.10 -35.84 -5.21
C ASP A 254 13.46 -35.47 -6.67
N GLY A 255 13.92 -34.24 -6.94
CA GLY A 255 14.22 -33.78 -8.31
C GLY A 255 12.98 -33.49 -9.17
N GLY A 256 11.83 -33.28 -8.53
CA GLY A 256 10.61 -32.66 -9.06
C GLY A 256 10.02 -31.72 -7.99
N LEU A 257 8.98 -30.93 -8.32
CA LEU A 257 8.36 -29.84 -7.51
C LEU A 257 7.63 -30.32 -6.21
N PRO A 258 7.50 -29.52 -5.09
CA PRO A 258 7.25 -30.05 -3.73
C PRO A 258 5.82 -30.00 -3.27
N SER A 259 5.47 -30.95 -2.40
CA SER A 259 4.24 -30.99 -1.61
C SER A 259 4.49 -31.13 -0.10
N ALA A 260 4.17 -30.08 0.66
CA ALA A 260 3.48 -29.97 1.96
C ALA A 260 3.67 -31.00 3.11
N THR A 261 3.99 -30.50 4.32
CA THR A 261 3.43 -31.00 5.60
C THR A 261 2.32 -30.03 6.05
N ASP A 262 1.18 -30.54 6.53
CA ASP A 262 -0.03 -29.73 6.84
C ASP A 262 0.17 -28.75 8.01
N PRO A 263 0.13 -27.42 7.78
CA PRO A 263 0.33 -26.40 8.81
C PRO A 263 -0.83 -26.28 9.82
N LEU A 264 -2.05 -26.72 9.47
CA LEU A 264 -3.22 -26.61 10.35
C LEU A 264 -3.13 -27.54 11.56
N ALA A 265 -2.72 -28.79 11.35
CA ALA A 265 -2.51 -29.76 12.42
C ALA A 265 -1.50 -29.24 13.46
N ARG A 266 -0.37 -28.69 12.99
CA ARG A 266 0.68 -28.13 13.86
C ARG A 266 0.17 -26.97 14.72
N PHE A 267 -0.64 -26.08 14.16
CA PHE A 267 -1.19 -24.95 14.91
C PHE A 267 -2.08 -25.39 16.08
N ARG A 268 -2.93 -26.39 15.85
CA ARG A 268 -3.85 -26.92 16.87
C ARG A 268 -3.12 -27.62 18.00
N GLU A 269 -2.07 -28.37 17.69
CA GLU A 269 -1.30 -29.16 18.66
C GLU A 269 -0.30 -28.32 19.48
N THR A 270 0.12 -27.15 18.98
CA THR A 270 1.10 -26.28 19.65
C THR A 270 0.47 -25.57 20.85
N GLU A 271 0.97 -25.74 22.07
CA GLU A 271 0.42 -25.05 23.25
C GLU A 271 1.03 -23.65 23.50
N ASP A 272 2.25 -23.40 23.00
CA ASP A 272 2.95 -22.13 23.18
C ASP A 272 2.35 -21.02 22.30
N PHE A 273 2.13 -19.85 22.90
CA PHE A 273 1.52 -18.70 22.23
C PHE A 273 2.43 -18.12 21.13
N THR A 274 3.74 -18.06 21.37
CA THR A 274 4.72 -17.50 20.43
C THR A 274 4.88 -18.41 19.23
N ASP A 275 4.96 -19.71 19.47
CA ASP A 275 5.06 -20.70 18.39
C ASP A 275 3.78 -20.74 17.54
N ARG A 276 2.60 -20.65 18.16
CA ARG A 276 1.33 -20.49 17.43
C ARG A 276 1.29 -19.21 16.61
N TRP A 277 1.76 -18.10 17.16
CA TRP A 277 1.83 -16.82 16.46
C TRP A 277 2.69 -16.90 15.19
N GLN A 278 3.81 -17.61 15.23
CA GLN A 278 4.69 -17.82 14.07
C GLN A 278 4.08 -18.69 12.97
N LEU A 279 3.03 -19.47 13.27
CA LEU A 279 2.34 -20.32 12.29
C LEU A 279 1.24 -19.60 11.51
N LEU A 280 0.78 -18.43 11.98
CA LEU A 280 -0.31 -17.67 11.33
C LEU A 280 -0.05 -17.35 9.85
N PRO A 281 1.15 -16.91 9.41
CA PRO A 281 1.43 -16.67 7.99
C PRO A 281 1.23 -17.94 7.14
N ALA A 282 1.70 -19.10 7.64
CA ALA A 282 1.58 -20.37 6.94
C ALA A 282 0.12 -20.86 6.85
N LEU A 283 -0.69 -20.60 7.88
CA LEU A 283 -2.12 -20.93 7.89
C LEU A 283 -2.90 -20.10 6.89
N ILE A 284 -2.67 -18.78 6.86
CA ILE A 284 -3.32 -17.88 5.90
C ILE A 284 -2.91 -18.24 4.47
N ALA A 285 -1.65 -18.62 4.25
CA ALA A 285 -1.13 -19.05 2.95
C ALA A 285 -1.79 -20.33 2.41
N THR A 286 -2.37 -21.18 3.27
CA THR A 286 -3.12 -22.37 2.80
C THR A 286 -4.36 -22.02 1.99
N ARG A 287 -4.88 -20.79 2.16
CA ARG A 287 -6.16 -20.34 1.59
C ARG A 287 -7.34 -21.21 2.03
N ASP A 288 -7.16 -21.99 3.09
CA ASP A 288 -8.17 -22.89 3.62
C ASP A 288 -9.09 -22.15 4.61
N ARG A 289 -10.39 -22.40 4.46
CA ARG A 289 -11.42 -21.76 5.28
C ARG A 289 -11.28 -22.11 6.76
N GLU A 290 -10.95 -23.36 7.07
CA GLU A 290 -10.83 -23.85 8.44
C GLU A 290 -9.57 -23.28 9.11
N ALA A 291 -8.46 -23.21 8.38
CA ALA A 291 -7.25 -22.55 8.86
C ALA A 291 -7.47 -21.07 9.16
N ILE A 292 -8.18 -20.35 8.28
CA ILE A 292 -8.48 -18.92 8.48
C ILE A 292 -9.47 -18.70 9.64
N GLN A 293 -10.44 -19.60 9.83
CA GLN A 293 -11.33 -19.59 10.99
C GLN A 293 -10.54 -19.69 12.32
N ASP A 294 -9.53 -20.56 12.37
CA ASP A 294 -8.67 -20.74 13.54
C ASP A 294 -7.76 -19.53 13.80
N VAL A 295 -7.24 -18.89 12.74
CA VAL A 295 -6.48 -17.63 12.82
C VAL A 295 -7.33 -16.52 13.45
N VAL A 296 -8.58 -16.35 13.00
CA VAL A 296 -9.51 -15.34 13.54
C VAL A 296 -9.86 -15.63 15.01
N GLY A 297 -10.07 -16.90 15.35
CA GLY A 297 -10.35 -17.31 16.74
C GLY A 297 -9.18 -17.00 17.68
N PHE A 298 -7.96 -17.25 17.23
CA PHE A 298 -6.73 -16.99 17.99
C PHE A 298 -6.45 -15.49 18.21
N GLU A 299 -6.74 -14.64 17.22
CA GLU A 299 -6.63 -13.16 17.31
C GLU A 299 -7.75 -12.49 18.15
N GLY A 300 -8.31 -13.24 19.12
CA GLY A 300 -9.09 -12.67 20.22
C GLY A 300 -10.61 -12.62 20.04
N ARG A 301 -11.18 -13.37 19.08
CA ARG A 301 -12.64 -13.46 18.87
C ARG A 301 -13.14 -14.91 18.72
N PRO A 302 -12.97 -15.79 19.73
CA PRO A 302 -13.32 -17.21 19.64
C PRO A 302 -14.82 -17.52 19.45
N GLY A 303 -15.71 -16.51 19.47
CA GLY A 303 -17.15 -16.64 19.20
C GLY A 303 -17.59 -16.12 17.83
N LEU A 304 -16.66 -15.77 16.94
CA LEU A 304 -16.98 -15.33 15.58
C LEU A 304 -16.88 -16.49 14.59
N THR A 305 -17.93 -16.68 13.79
CA THR A 305 -17.99 -17.68 12.73
C THR A 305 -17.81 -17.05 11.36
N LEU A 306 -16.94 -17.61 10.52
CA LEU A 306 -16.67 -17.20 9.15
C LEU A 306 -17.83 -17.55 8.23
N GLN A 307 -18.48 -16.53 7.67
CA GLN A 307 -19.60 -16.62 6.73
C GLN A 307 -19.20 -16.37 5.27
N GLY A 308 -18.17 -15.55 5.05
CA GLY A 308 -17.63 -15.23 3.72
C GLY A 308 -16.16 -14.86 3.81
N LEU A 309 -15.42 -15.05 2.73
CA LEU A 309 -13.98 -14.83 2.67
C LEU A 309 -13.57 -14.41 1.26
N PHE A 310 -12.88 -13.28 1.14
CA PHE A 310 -12.18 -12.91 -0.09
C PHE A 310 -10.69 -12.84 0.19
N LEU A 311 -9.88 -13.48 -0.64
CA LEU A 311 -8.43 -13.57 -0.51
C LEU A 311 -7.75 -12.85 -1.67
N GLN A 312 -6.54 -12.37 -1.41
CA GLN A 312 -5.71 -11.78 -2.45
C GLN A 312 -5.37 -12.84 -3.50
N GLY A 313 -5.80 -12.60 -4.74
CA GLY A 313 -5.69 -13.57 -5.83
C GLY A 313 -6.92 -14.47 -6.03
N GLY A 314 -7.95 -14.36 -5.18
CA GLY A 314 -9.27 -15.00 -5.37
C GLY A 314 -9.32 -16.53 -5.18
N VAL A 315 -8.18 -17.17 -4.96
CA VAL A 315 -8.11 -18.62 -4.70
C VAL A 315 -8.48 -18.87 -3.24
N GLY A 316 -9.45 -19.75 -3.01
CA GLY A 316 -9.99 -20.03 -1.67
C GLY A 316 -11.12 -19.09 -1.23
N ASP A 317 -11.59 -18.22 -2.13
CA ASP A 317 -12.71 -17.32 -1.85
C ASP A 317 -13.99 -18.09 -1.51
N VAL A 318 -14.69 -17.60 -0.49
CA VAL A 318 -16.04 -17.99 -0.10
C VAL A 318 -16.95 -16.79 -0.33
N PRO A 319 -17.96 -16.87 -1.21
CA PRO A 319 -18.84 -15.75 -1.53
C PRO A 319 -19.43 -15.09 -0.29
N PHE A 320 -19.47 -13.76 -0.29
CA PHE A 320 -20.08 -13.03 0.82
C PHE A 320 -21.61 -13.18 0.75
N PRO A 321 -22.27 -13.69 1.80
CA PRO A 321 -23.72 -13.54 1.88
C PRO A 321 -24.11 -12.07 1.99
N ALA A 322 -25.42 -11.79 1.87
CA ALA A 322 -25.95 -10.44 2.08
C ALA A 322 -25.46 -9.88 3.42
N ASN A 323 -24.84 -8.71 3.39
CA ASN A 323 -24.11 -8.15 4.52
C ASN A 323 -24.43 -6.65 4.70
N PRO A 324 -24.27 -6.11 5.93
CA PRO A 324 -24.59 -4.71 6.23
C PRO A 324 -23.81 -3.65 5.45
N TRP A 325 -22.68 -4.01 4.86
CA TRP A 325 -21.87 -3.11 4.04
C TRP A 325 -22.29 -3.06 2.57
N GLY A 326 -23.23 -3.93 2.16
CA GLY A 326 -23.68 -4.02 0.78
C GLY A 326 -22.62 -4.54 -0.20
N VAL A 327 -21.59 -5.21 0.28
CA VAL A 327 -20.55 -5.81 -0.58
C VAL A 327 -21.18 -6.92 -1.42
N PRO A 328 -21.05 -6.91 -2.76
CA PRO A 328 -21.60 -7.96 -3.61
C PRO A 328 -20.98 -9.34 -3.31
N PRO A 329 -21.76 -10.44 -3.40
CA PRO A 329 -21.27 -11.78 -3.11
C PRO A 329 -20.05 -12.23 -3.93
N ASP A 330 -19.89 -11.70 -5.14
CA ASP A 330 -18.89 -12.05 -6.15
C ASP A 330 -17.85 -10.96 -6.40
N ALA A 331 -17.79 -9.93 -5.54
CA ALA A 331 -16.92 -8.77 -5.71
C ALA A 331 -15.40 -9.13 -5.74
N GLY A 332 -15.00 -10.19 -5.02
CA GLY A 332 -13.59 -10.46 -4.75
C GLY A 332 -12.94 -9.34 -3.89
N LEU A 333 -11.70 -9.56 -3.44
CA LEU A 333 -11.09 -8.71 -2.41
C LEU A 333 -10.95 -7.23 -2.83
N ALA A 334 -10.44 -6.98 -4.04
CA ALA A 334 -10.16 -5.61 -4.49
C ALA A 334 -11.44 -4.79 -4.70
N GLN A 335 -12.51 -5.39 -5.23
CA GLN A 335 -13.78 -4.67 -5.42
C GLN A 335 -14.48 -4.52 -4.07
N ALA A 336 -14.43 -5.52 -3.18
CA ALA A 336 -14.95 -5.40 -1.82
C ALA A 336 -14.29 -4.24 -1.06
N LEU A 337 -12.96 -4.16 -1.04
CA LEU A 337 -12.24 -3.05 -0.40
C LEU A 337 -12.55 -1.70 -1.05
N THR A 338 -12.72 -1.65 -2.38
CA THR A 338 -13.15 -0.43 -3.08
C THR A 338 -14.53 0.01 -2.62
N HIS A 339 -15.48 -0.92 -2.62
CA HIS A 339 -16.87 -0.66 -2.25
C HIS A 339 -16.96 -0.16 -0.81
N LEU A 340 -16.29 -0.84 0.12
CA LEU A 340 -16.29 -0.51 1.54
C LEU A 340 -15.79 0.91 1.80
N TRP A 341 -14.64 1.26 1.21
CA TRP A 341 -13.92 2.49 1.54
C TRP A 341 -14.19 3.65 0.57
N GLN A 342 -15.04 3.45 -0.44
CA GLN A 342 -15.42 4.47 -1.41
C GLN A 342 -15.85 5.80 -0.76
N PRO A 343 -16.64 5.83 0.33
CA PRO A 343 -17.15 7.09 0.89
C PRO A 343 -16.06 8.06 1.38
N ILE A 344 -14.88 7.54 1.77
CA ILE A 344 -13.77 8.36 2.29
C ILE A 344 -12.53 8.34 1.40
N ALA A 345 -12.56 7.66 0.25
CA ALA A 345 -11.39 7.46 -0.60
C ALA A 345 -10.79 8.79 -1.14
N ALA A 346 -11.62 9.81 -1.34
CA ALA A 346 -11.15 11.14 -1.74
C ALA A 346 -10.49 11.91 -0.59
N LEU A 347 -10.93 11.66 0.65
CA LEU A 347 -10.51 12.35 1.86
C LEU A 347 -9.25 11.74 2.48
N ALA A 348 -9.09 10.41 2.38
CA ALA A 348 -7.95 9.67 2.93
C ALA A 348 -7.39 8.64 1.91
N PRO A 349 -6.81 9.09 0.79
CA PRO A 349 -6.31 8.23 -0.28
C PRO A 349 -5.15 7.31 0.12
N ARG A 350 -4.17 7.78 0.90
CA ARG A 350 -3.02 6.98 1.35
C ARG A 350 -3.46 5.91 2.34
N PHE A 351 -4.42 6.22 3.21
CA PHE A 351 -5.02 5.23 4.09
C PHE A 351 -5.70 4.11 3.30
N VAL A 352 -6.53 4.45 2.31
CA VAL A 352 -7.19 3.46 1.45
C VAL A 352 -6.18 2.67 0.62
N ALA A 353 -5.12 3.30 0.13
CA ALA A 353 -4.03 2.61 -0.57
C ALA A 353 -3.31 1.63 0.37
N THR A 354 -3.00 2.06 1.60
CA THR A 354 -2.37 1.22 2.62
C THR A 354 -3.23 0.01 2.95
N LEU A 355 -4.55 0.20 3.12
CA LEU A 355 -5.49 -0.89 3.32
C LEU A 355 -5.41 -1.93 2.20
N ARG A 356 -5.32 -1.51 0.94
CA ARG A 356 -5.23 -2.46 -0.19
C ARG A 356 -3.93 -3.25 -0.21
N VAL A 357 -2.81 -2.60 0.13
CA VAL A 357 -1.48 -3.22 0.12
C VAL A 357 -1.27 -4.14 1.32
N ARG A 358 -1.80 -3.75 2.47
CA ARG A 358 -1.60 -4.44 3.74
C ARG A 358 -2.68 -5.48 4.03
N THR A 359 -3.76 -5.56 3.25
CA THR A 359 -4.83 -6.55 3.43
C THR A 359 -4.66 -7.73 2.49
N LEU A 360 -4.34 -8.89 3.06
CA LEU A 360 -4.23 -10.20 2.40
C LEU A 360 -5.59 -10.85 2.14
N GLY A 361 -6.60 -10.48 2.93
CA GLY A 361 -7.93 -11.04 2.83
C GLY A 361 -8.97 -10.29 3.65
N LEU A 362 -10.23 -10.48 3.31
CA LEU A 362 -11.38 -9.89 3.97
C LEU A 362 -12.35 -11.01 4.35
N ALA A 363 -12.61 -11.14 5.64
CA ALA A 363 -13.48 -12.15 6.23
C ALA A 363 -14.79 -11.50 6.72
N LEU A 364 -15.93 -12.02 6.29
CA LEU A 364 -17.22 -11.71 6.89
C LEU A 364 -17.47 -12.70 8.03
N LEU A 365 -17.64 -12.17 9.23
CA LEU A 365 -17.78 -12.91 10.47
C LEU A 365 -19.11 -12.58 11.13
N THR A 366 -19.72 -13.53 11.84
CA THR A 366 -20.92 -13.31 12.66
C THR A 366 -20.73 -13.88 14.06
N ASP A 367 -21.19 -13.16 15.08
CA ASP A 367 -21.30 -13.70 16.44
C ASP A 367 -22.56 -14.56 16.60
N ASP A 368 -22.71 -15.18 17.78
CA ASP A 368 -23.87 -16.01 18.14
C ASP A 368 -25.20 -15.23 18.12
N ALA A 369 -25.15 -13.90 18.23
CA ALA A 369 -26.33 -13.02 18.14
C ALA A 369 -26.67 -12.63 16.70
N GLY A 370 -25.86 -13.06 15.71
CA GLY A 370 -26.02 -12.73 14.29
C GLY A 370 -25.47 -11.36 13.89
N THR A 371 -24.70 -10.71 14.77
CA THR A 371 -24.08 -9.41 14.48
C THR A 371 -22.89 -9.61 13.55
N ALA A 372 -22.95 -8.99 12.37
CA ALA A 372 -21.89 -9.09 11.38
C ALA A 372 -20.69 -8.17 11.71
N THR A 373 -19.48 -8.69 11.49
CA THR A 373 -18.19 -7.99 11.64
C THR A 373 -17.32 -8.32 10.43
N LEU A 374 -16.57 -7.35 9.90
CA LEU A 374 -15.53 -7.61 8.91
C LEU A 374 -14.18 -7.76 9.61
N GLY A 375 -13.46 -8.84 9.30
CA GLY A 375 -12.07 -9.05 9.66
C GLY A 375 -11.17 -8.80 8.45
N TYR A 376 -10.21 -7.90 8.59
CA TYR A 376 -9.18 -7.62 7.59
C TYR A 376 -7.94 -8.42 7.99
N LEU A 377 -7.59 -9.43 7.21
CA LEU A 377 -6.35 -10.18 7.36
C LEU A 377 -5.22 -9.30 6.84
N THR A 378 -4.34 -8.85 7.71
CA THR A 378 -3.31 -7.85 7.43
C THR A 378 -1.90 -8.36 7.73
N TRP A 379 -0.87 -7.69 7.23
CA TRP A 379 0.53 -8.06 7.47
C TRP A 379 1.43 -6.87 7.82
N GLY A 380 2.44 -7.14 8.63
CA GLY A 380 3.50 -6.21 9.05
C GLY A 380 4.88 -6.88 9.09
N ARG A 381 5.94 -6.08 9.22
CA ARG A 381 7.32 -6.58 9.40
C ARG A 381 7.94 -6.10 10.71
N ASP A 382 8.79 -6.90 11.32
CA ASP A 382 9.46 -6.54 12.58
C ASP A 382 10.45 -5.38 12.39
N ALA A 383 11.09 -5.31 11.23
CA ALA A 383 11.89 -4.14 10.83
C ALA A 383 11.08 -2.83 10.79
N ASP A 384 9.78 -2.90 10.48
CA ASP A 384 8.88 -1.74 10.48
C ASP A 384 8.54 -1.30 11.92
N ALA A 385 8.60 -2.21 12.91
CA ALA A 385 8.36 -1.88 14.32
C ALA A 385 9.49 -1.08 14.97
N GLN A 386 10.74 -1.30 14.52
CA GLN A 386 11.97 -0.71 15.08
C GLN A 386 12.37 0.63 14.44
N ALA A 387 11.77 1.00 13.29
CA ALA A 387 12.14 2.20 12.56
C ALA A 387 11.60 3.51 13.22
N PRO A 388 12.31 4.64 13.10
CA PRO A 388 11.83 5.97 13.51
C PRO A 388 10.46 6.29 12.92
N ARG A 389 9.62 7.04 13.63
CA ARG A 389 8.23 7.35 13.24
C ARG A 389 8.08 7.87 11.81
N GLU A 390 8.93 8.80 11.39
CA GLU A 390 8.93 9.33 10.02
C GLU A 390 9.41 8.33 8.97
N GLN A 391 10.25 7.37 9.36
CA GLN A 391 10.77 6.32 8.51
C GLN A 391 9.75 5.18 8.34
N ARG A 392 8.94 4.89 9.37
CA ARG A 392 7.78 3.96 9.28
C ARG A 392 6.73 4.44 8.28
N LEU A 393 6.46 5.75 8.26
CA LEU A 393 5.54 6.38 7.28
C LEU A 393 6.07 6.36 5.84
N ARG A 394 7.40 6.27 5.66
CA ARG A 394 8.06 6.06 4.35
C ARG A 394 8.18 4.57 3.98
N GLN A 395 8.07 3.66 4.94
CA GLN A 395 8.21 2.21 4.78
C GLN A 395 6.86 1.48 4.65
N ALA A 396 5.74 2.20 4.77
CA ALA A 396 4.39 1.71 4.51
C ALA A 396 4.17 1.28 3.04
N THR A 397 5.11 1.58 2.15
CA THR A 397 5.11 1.33 0.69
C THR A 397 6.10 0.24 0.23
N ARG A 398 6.61 -0.61 1.14
CA ARG A 398 7.34 -1.82 0.73
C ARG A 398 6.44 -2.75 -0.10
N GLU A 399 7.05 -3.54 -0.99
CA GLU A 399 6.39 -4.54 -1.84
C GLU A 399 5.27 -5.29 -1.08
N PRO A 400 4.04 -5.32 -1.62
CA PRO A 400 2.96 -6.13 -1.06
C PRO A 400 3.42 -7.58 -0.95
N ILE A 401 3.27 -8.18 0.22
CA ILE A 401 3.51 -9.62 0.38
C ILE A 401 2.31 -10.36 -0.21
N THR A 402 2.57 -11.30 -1.11
CA THR A 402 1.52 -12.21 -1.60
C THR A 402 1.25 -13.30 -0.58
N LEU A 403 0.06 -13.90 -0.63
CA LEU A 403 -0.27 -15.06 0.21
C LEU A 403 0.76 -16.19 0.08
N ASP A 404 1.32 -16.40 -1.11
CA ASP A 404 2.33 -17.44 -1.37
C ASP A 404 3.70 -17.06 -0.77
N ALA A 405 4.04 -15.77 -0.72
CA ALA A 405 5.30 -15.28 -0.16
C ALA A 405 5.35 -15.35 1.38
N LEU A 406 4.20 -15.46 2.06
CA LEU A 406 4.13 -15.54 3.52
C LEU A 406 4.95 -16.69 4.11
N VAL A 407 5.05 -17.82 3.41
CA VAL A 407 5.76 -19.01 3.89
C VAL A 407 7.29 -18.85 3.79
N GLY A 408 7.77 -18.00 2.89
CA GLY A 408 9.20 -17.84 2.58
C GLY A 408 9.94 -16.75 3.37
N HIS A 409 9.23 -15.91 4.13
CA HIS A 409 9.83 -14.70 4.72
C HIS A 409 10.55 -14.90 6.07
N GLY A 410 10.55 -16.11 6.65
CA GLY A 410 11.02 -16.32 8.02
C GLY A 410 10.24 -15.46 9.02
N GLY A 411 10.56 -15.52 10.32
CA GLY A 411 9.82 -14.81 11.37
C GLY A 411 9.80 -13.27 11.31
N ASP A 412 10.23 -12.64 10.20
CA ASP A 412 10.23 -11.18 10.00
C ASP A 412 8.84 -10.63 9.63
N VAL A 413 7.91 -11.47 9.18
CA VAL A 413 6.54 -11.06 8.81
C VAL A 413 5.54 -11.55 9.84
N HIS A 414 4.78 -10.62 10.41
CA HIS A 414 3.63 -10.92 11.26
C HIS A 414 2.33 -10.65 10.51
N VAL A 415 1.33 -11.49 10.75
CA VAL A 415 -0.04 -11.29 10.26
C VAL A 415 -0.96 -10.99 11.42
N ARG A 416 -1.98 -10.15 11.18
CA ARG A 416 -3.00 -9.79 12.16
C ARG A 416 -4.37 -9.65 11.57
N VAL A 417 -5.40 -9.75 12.42
CA VAL A 417 -6.78 -9.46 12.03
C VAL A 417 -7.21 -8.10 12.60
N VAL A 418 -7.57 -7.17 11.72
CA VAL A 418 -8.18 -5.89 12.10
C VAL A 418 -9.69 -5.99 11.95
N PHE A 419 -10.46 -5.57 12.95
CA PHE A 419 -11.90 -5.73 12.96
C PHE A 419 -12.62 -4.41 12.66
N GLY A 420 -13.59 -4.48 11.76
CA GLY A 420 -14.50 -3.39 11.43
C GLY A 420 -15.95 -3.80 11.68
N THR A 421 -16.69 -3.01 12.45
CA THR A 421 -18.12 -3.26 12.69
C THR A 421 -18.98 -2.58 11.65
N ALA A 422 -20.24 -3.03 11.52
CA ALA A 422 -21.18 -2.56 10.51
C ALA A 422 -21.29 -1.03 10.50
N PRO A 423 -21.53 -0.41 9.32
CA PRO A 423 -21.70 1.03 9.24
C PRO A 423 -22.87 1.50 10.11
N ARG A 424 -22.77 2.72 10.63
CA ARG A 424 -23.87 3.37 11.35
C ARG A 424 -24.24 4.64 10.59
N LEU A 425 -25.41 4.64 9.96
CA LEU A 425 -25.99 5.85 9.40
C LEU A 425 -26.53 6.71 10.55
N VAL A 426 -25.98 7.91 10.68
CA VAL A 426 -26.43 8.90 11.67
C VAL A 426 -26.99 10.09 10.92
N ASP A 427 -28.21 10.50 11.30
CA ASP A 427 -28.82 11.73 10.80
C ASP A 427 -27.85 12.90 11.06
N PRO A 428 -27.49 13.70 10.04
CA PRO A 428 -26.66 14.89 10.23
C PRO A 428 -27.21 15.88 11.28
N ALA A 429 -28.52 15.86 11.55
CA ALA A 429 -29.18 16.65 12.58
C ALA A 429 -29.21 15.96 13.97
N ALA A 430 -28.81 14.69 14.08
CA ALA A 430 -28.76 14.00 15.36
C ALA A 430 -27.72 14.63 16.27
N THR A 431 -28.13 14.90 17.51
CA THR A 431 -27.28 15.52 18.52
C THR A 431 -26.48 14.47 19.27
N VAL A 432 -25.20 14.75 19.49
CA VAL A 432 -24.38 13.97 20.43
C VAL A 432 -24.71 14.46 21.83
N PRO A 433 -25.14 13.59 22.77
CA PRO A 433 -25.51 14.01 24.13
C PRO A 433 -24.40 14.81 24.85
N LEU A 434 -23.15 14.42 24.66
CA LEU A 434 -21.98 15.09 25.24
C LEU A 434 -21.69 16.48 24.64
N LEU A 435 -21.96 16.68 23.35
CA LEU A 435 -21.63 17.92 22.63
C LEU A 435 -22.82 18.87 22.47
N GLY A 436 -24.03 18.37 22.73
CA GLY A 436 -25.32 19.04 22.52
C GLY A 436 -25.57 19.53 21.08
N GLY A 437 -24.72 19.17 20.12
CA GLY A 437 -24.76 19.60 18.72
C GLY A 437 -24.59 18.43 17.74
N PRO A 438 -24.65 18.69 16.42
CA PRO A 438 -24.57 17.64 15.40
C PRO A 438 -23.22 16.91 15.45
N VAL A 439 -23.21 15.62 15.10
CA VAL A 439 -21.97 14.84 15.01
C VAL A 439 -21.01 15.49 13.99
N PRO A 440 -19.74 15.76 14.34
CA PRO A 440 -18.77 16.31 13.40
C PRO A 440 -18.64 15.44 12.16
N ALA A 441 -18.52 16.08 11.01
CA ALA A 441 -18.58 15.36 9.75
C ALA A 441 -17.49 14.31 9.52
N PRO A 442 -16.23 14.53 9.92
CA PRO A 442 -15.24 13.48 9.73
C PRO A 442 -15.58 12.18 10.48
N ILE A 443 -16.23 12.30 11.64
CA ILE A 443 -16.74 11.16 12.41
C ILE A 443 -17.91 10.49 11.67
N ARG A 444 -18.88 11.27 11.17
CA ARG A 444 -20.02 10.71 10.43
C ARG A 444 -19.60 10.01 9.14
N GLU A 445 -18.70 10.64 8.39
CA GLU A 445 -18.18 10.15 7.11
C GLU A 445 -17.38 8.85 7.32
N PHE A 446 -16.61 8.75 8.39
CA PHE A 446 -15.95 7.49 8.77
C PHE A 446 -16.95 6.42 9.27
N TRP A 447 -17.97 6.79 10.05
CA TRP A 447 -19.04 5.89 10.51
C TRP A 447 -19.92 5.32 9.39
N ALA A 448 -20.05 6.04 8.29
CA ALA A 448 -20.71 5.56 7.08
C ALA A 448 -19.95 4.38 6.43
N VAL A 449 -18.69 4.15 6.82
CA VAL A 449 -17.87 2.99 6.41
C VAL A 449 -17.78 1.94 7.53
N HIS A 450 -17.40 2.36 8.73
CA HIS A 450 -17.30 1.49 9.91
C HIS A 450 -17.72 2.23 11.17
N HIS A 451 -18.66 1.66 11.94
CA HIS A 451 -19.03 2.23 13.24
C HIS A 451 -17.86 2.19 14.26
N SER A 452 -17.08 1.11 14.20
CA SER A 452 -15.81 0.95 14.90
C SER A 452 -14.82 0.29 13.94
N PHE A 453 -13.57 0.76 13.94
CA PHE A 453 -12.52 0.21 13.09
C PHE A 453 -11.21 0.14 13.88
N GLY A 454 -10.68 -1.07 14.09
CA GLY A 454 -9.45 -1.24 14.86
C GLY A 454 -9.22 -2.67 15.32
N SER A 455 -8.12 -2.89 16.03
CA SER A 455 -7.65 -4.24 16.34
C SER A 455 -8.07 -4.81 17.70
N HIS A 456 -8.73 -4.08 18.61
CA HIS A 456 -8.75 -4.54 20.02
C HIS A 456 -10.03 -5.20 20.53
N PHE A 457 -9.80 -6.33 21.21
CA PHE A 457 -10.24 -6.62 22.58
C PHE A 457 -11.44 -5.80 23.04
N GLY A 458 -12.63 -6.39 22.87
CA GLY A 458 -13.75 -6.06 23.72
C GLY A 458 -13.47 -6.60 25.13
N GLY A 459 -13.07 -5.74 26.05
CA GLY A 459 -13.04 -6.07 27.48
C GLY A 459 -11.76 -5.67 28.18
N ILE A 460 -11.86 -4.60 28.98
CA ILE A 460 -11.14 -4.42 30.25
C ILE A 460 -9.60 -4.42 30.14
N VAL A 461 -9.02 -3.23 29.93
CA VAL A 461 -8.10 -2.50 30.84
C VAL A 461 -7.49 -1.34 30.03
N GLY A 462 -7.76 -0.09 30.42
CA GLY A 462 -6.84 1.03 30.20
C GLY A 462 -6.52 1.46 28.75
N ALA A 463 -7.54 1.97 28.05
CA ALA A 463 -7.44 3.07 27.10
C ALA A 463 -6.20 3.18 26.18
N LEU A 464 -5.77 2.14 25.47
CA LEU A 464 -4.76 2.32 24.42
C LEU A 464 -4.99 1.31 23.28
N ARG A 465 -5.05 1.81 22.04
CA ARG A 465 -5.28 1.10 20.75
C ARG A 465 -6.74 0.79 20.37
N CYS A 466 -7.47 1.80 19.93
CA CYS A 466 -8.64 1.66 19.03
C CYS A 466 -9.04 3.01 18.41
N ASN A 467 -9.39 3.04 17.11
CA ASN A 467 -10.18 4.15 16.52
C ASN A 467 -11.67 3.93 16.81
N THR A 468 -11.99 3.63 18.07
CA THR A 468 -13.37 3.46 18.52
C THR A 468 -13.97 4.84 18.71
N LEU A 469 -14.54 5.36 17.64
CA LEU A 469 -15.42 6.53 17.69
C LEU A 469 -16.65 6.26 18.58
N GLY A 470 -16.89 5.03 19.05
CA GLY A 470 -18.01 4.65 19.93
C GLY A 470 -18.04 5.27 21.34
N TYR A 471 -17.04 6.07 21.74
CA TYR A 471 -17.00 6.72 23.07
C TYR A 471 -17.98 7.90 23.24
N PHE A 472 -18.80 8.20 22.23
CA PHE A 472 -19.85 9.20 22.30
C PHE A 472 -21.08 8.76 23.13
N ASP A 473 -21.11 7.52 23.63
CA ASP A 473 -22.30 6.87 24.19
C ASP A 473 -22.08 6.24 25.58
N GLY A 474 -20.97 6.51 26.29
CA GLY A 474 -20.65 5.77 27.53
C GLY A 474 -19.77 6.46 28.59
N ASP A 475 -19.97 6.02 29.84
CA ASP A 475 -19.38 6.53 31.09
C ASP A 475 -17.86 6.29 31.21
N GLY A 476 -17.13 7.33 31.59
CA GLY A 476 -15.67 7.27 31.81
C GLY A 476 -14.94 8.62 31.87
N TRP A 477 -15.67 9.74 31.79
CA TRP A 477 -15.11 11.09 31.63
C TRP A 477 -14.45 11.70 32.87
N GLU A 478 -14.75 11.21 34.07
CA GLU A 478 -14.16 11.74 35.31
C GLU A 478 -12.62 11.65 35.31
N GLN A 479 -12.06 10.61 34.70
CA GLN A 479 -10.61 10.41 34.58
C GLN A 479 -9.98 11.24 33.45
N VAL A 480 -10.78 11.80 32.54
CA VAL A 480 -10.31 12.55 31.36
C VAL A 480 -10.12 14.03 31.69
N ALA A 481 -10.94 14.61 32.56
CA ALA A 481 -10.83 16.02 32.94
C ALA A 481 -9.50 16.37 33.63
N GLU A 482 -8.99 15.50 34.51
CA GLU A 482 -7.64 15.66 35.10
C GLU A 482 -6.54 15.54 34.03
N ARG A 483 -6.73 14.63 33.05
CA ARG A 483 -5.79 14.38 31.94
C ARG A 483 -5.69 15.53 30.94
N LEU A 484 -6.75 16.32 30.78
CA LEU A 484 -6.82 17.44 29.83
C LEU A 484 -6.21 18.75 30.34
N GLY A 485 -5.49 18.74 31.48
CA GLY A 485 -4.74 19.92 31.93
C GLY A 485 -5.60 21.15 32.25
N GLY A 486 -6.86 20.96 32.64
CA GLY A 486 -7.81 22.04 32.97
C GLY A 486 -8.64 22.58 31.80
N HIS A 487 -8.50 22.01 30.61
CA HIS A 487 -9.43 22.28 29.50
C HIS A 487 -10.79 21.61 29.73
N PRO A 488 -11.90 22.24 29.27
CA PRO A 488 -13.23 21.70 29.54
C PRO A 488 -13.44 20.39 28.73
N PRO A 489 -14.05 19.36 29.33
CA PRO A 489 -14.11 18.02 28.75
C PRO A 489 -14.96 17.93 27.48
N ASP A 490 -15.87 18.88 27.28
CA ASP A 490 -16.73 19.03 26.10
C ASP A 490 -16.01 19.61 24.87
N ARG A 491 -14.76 20.07 25.01
CA ARG A 491 -13.93 20.54 23.89
C ARG A 491 -13.35 19.40 23.06
N PHE A 492 -13.05 18.28 23.69
CA PHE A 492 -12.28 17.20 23.06
C PHE A 492 -13.10 15.93 22.94
N VAL A 493 -12.93 15.22 21.83
CA VAL A 493 -13.36 13.83 21.72
C VAL A 493 -12.13 12.94 21.82
N HIS A 494 -12.14 12.05 22.82
CA HIS A 494 -11.15 10.99 22.96
C HIS A 494 -11.48 9.84 21.99
N GLY A 495 -10.59 9.47 21.08
CA GLY A 495 -10.86 8.30 20.23
C GLY A 495 -10.19 8.24 18.87
N VAL A 496 -9.08 8.93 18.66
CA VAL A 496 -8.43 8.97 17.34
C VAL A 496 -7.03 8.37 17.46
N GLY A 497 -6.96 7.07 17.78
CA GLY A 497 -5.69 6.35 17.90
C GLY A 497 -4.85 6.67 19.14
N SER A 498 -4.06 5.70 19.58
CA SER A 498 -3.12 5.86 20.69
C SER A 498 -2.04 4.78 20.72
N ASP A 499 -0.93 5.07 21.37
CA ASP A 499 0.14 4.11 21.69
C ASP A 499 0.61 4.24 23.15
N HIS A 500 1.62 3.47 23.56
CA HIS A 500 2.06 3.44 24.96
C HIS A 500 2.45 4.80 25.56
N TYR A 501 2.59 5.87 24.77
CA TYR A 501 3.01 7.20 25.26
C TYR A 501 2.26 8.41 24.67
N GLU A 502 1.43 8.23 23.64
CA GLU A 502 0.67 9.30 22.98
C GLU A 502 -0.80 8.92 22.71
N SER A 503 -1.69 9.91 22.85
CA SER A 503 -3.08 9.82 22.41
C SER A 503 -3.40 10.99 21.47
N PHE A 504 -4.36 10.80 20.57
CA PHE A 504 -4.90 11.92 19.78
C PHE A 504 -6.37 12.17 20.09
N LEU A 505 -6.69 13.45 20.11
CA LEU A 505 -7.98 13.99 20.52
C LEU A 505 -8.53 14.83 19.37
N LEU A 506 -9.81 14.71 19.06
CA LEU A 506 -10.47 15.64 18.15
C LEU A 506 -10.77 16.94 18.92
N ASP A 507 -10.12 18.04 18.55
CA ASP A 507 -10.35 19.37 19.11
C ASP A 507 -11.48 20.06 18.34
N LEU A 508 -12.61 20.22 19.02
CA LEU A 508 -13.84 20.77 18.45
C LEU A 508 -13.84 22.30 18.34
N ASP A 509 -12.93 22.97 19.04
CA ASP A 509 -12.84 24.43 19.06
C ASP A 509 -11.94 24.98 17.95
N LEU A 510 -10.97 24.18 17.49
CA LEU A 510 -9.99 24.57 16.48
C LEU A 510 -10.32 23.90 15.15
N LEU A 511 -10.73 24.72 14.18
CA LEU A 511 -11.12 24.27 12.85
C LEU A 511 -9.99 24.45 11.84
N ASP A 512 -9.92 23.53 10.87
CA ASP A 512 -9.10 23.67 9.69
C ASP A 512 -9.73 24.64 8.65
N ALA A 513 -9.03 24.81 7.52
CA ALA A 513 -9.48 25.69 6.43
C ALA A 513 -10.79 25.24 5.76
N ALA A 514 -11.16 23.96 5.88
CA ALA A 514 -12.42 23.41 5.39
C ALA A 514 -13.55 23.47 6.45
N GLY A 515 -13.25 23.99 7.64
CA GLY A 515 -14.20 24.13 8.73
C GLY A 515 -14.42 22.85 9.54
N TYR A 516 -13.54 21.85 9.41
CA TYR A 516 -13.60 20.63 10.22
C TYR A 516 -12.79 20.76 11.51
N PRO A 517 -13.23 20.11 12.60
CA PRO A 517 -12.40 19.97 13.81
C PRO A 517 -11.02 19.40 13.52
N THR A 518 -10.00 19.92 14.19
CA THR A 518 -8.62 19.45 14.07
C THR A 518 -8.32 18.32 15.05
N ILE A 519 -7.28 17.54 14.76
CA ILE A 519 -6.74 16.53 15.67
C ILE A 519 -5.58 17.14 16.43
N ALA A 520 -5.67 17.11 17.76
CA ALA A 520 -4.61 17.51 18.67
C ALA A 520 -3.86 16.29 19.21
N ARG A 521 -2.53 16.39 19.30
CA ARG A 521 -1.68 15.39 19.96
C ARG A 521 -1.63 15.67 21.46
N TRP A 522 -1.85 14.63 22.26
CA TRP A 522 -1.68 14.66 23.72
C TRP A 522 -0.53 13.75 24.12
N ALA A 523 0.54 14.35 24.65
CA ALA A 523 1.71 13.64 25.15
C ALA A 523 1.56 13.38 26.65
N PHE A 524 1.32 12.12 27.04
CA PHE A 524 0.98 11.74 28.41
C PHE A 524 2.05 12.16 29.44
N LYS A 525 3.33 12.18 29.06
CA LYS A 525 4.44 12.57 29.95
C LYS A 525 4.60 14.08 30.11
N GLU A 526 4.19 14.86 29.14
CA GLU A 526 4.43 16.31 29.07
C GLU A 526 3.23 17.12 29.59
N TRP A 527 2.06 16.47 29.73
CA TRP A 527 0.80 17.11 30.14
C TRP A 527 0.39 18.30 29.25
N THR A 528 0.90 18.33 28.02
CA THR A 528 0.64 19.38 27.04
C THR A 528 -0.21 18.87 25.89
N ILE A 529 -1.19 19.68 25.48
CA ILE A 529 -1.95 19.52 24.24
C ILE A 529 -1.34 20.48 23.21
N GLY A 530 -0.86 19.95 22.08
CA GLY A 530 -0.20 20.73 21.04
C GLY A 530 -0.10 19.95 19.73
N ASP A 531 0.40 20.58 18.66
CA ASP A 531 0.56 19.97 17.32
C ASP A 531 -0.78 19.56 16.69
N HIS A 532 -1.53 20.54 16.19
CA HIS A 532 -2.85 20.33 15.60
C HIS A 532 -2.76 20.11 14.10
N LYS A 533 -3.57 19.17 13.60
CA LYS A 533 -3.62 18.82 12.18
C LYS A 533 -5.07 18.69 11.71
N PRO A 534 -5.36 18.97 10.42
CA PRO A 534 -6.65 18.62 9.85
C PRO A 534 -6.95 17.13 10.05
N PHE A 535 -8.21 16.76 10.34
CA PHE A 535 -8.58 15.38 10.64
C PHE A 535 -8.20 14.41 9.53
N TRP A 536 -8.52 14.78 8.28
CA TRP A 536 -8.28 13.92 7.13
C TRP A 536 -6.80 13.81 6.80
N ASP A 537 -6.03 14.88 6.98
CA ASP A 537 -4.56 14.85 6.86
C ASP A 537 -3.92 13.96 7.94
N TRP A 538 -4.46 14.01 9.16
CA TRP A 538 -4.05 13.13 10.25
C TRP A 538 -4.39 11.68 9.90
N LEU A 539 -5.63 11.38 9.48
CA LEU A 539 -6.06 10.01 9.15
C LEU A 539 -5.24 9.44 7.99
N ASP A 540 -4.96 10.25 6.97
CA ASP A 540 -4.22 9.87 5.78
C ASP A 540 -2.69 9.84 5.98
N GLY A 541 -2.22 10.39 7.11
CA GLY A 541 -0.81 10.44 7.48
C GLY A 541 -0.53 9.71 8.80
N ASP A 542 -0.57 10.45 9.91
CA ASP A 542 -0.06 10.02 11.22
C ASP A 542 -1.00 9.10 12.03
N GLY A 543 -2.28 9.07 11.67
CA GLY A 543 -3.37 8.53 12.46
C GLY A 543 -3.72 7.08 12.20
N THR A 544 -3.30 6.55 11.06
CA THR A 544 -3.58 5.17 10.68
C THR A 544 -2.31 4.35 10.79
N ARG A 545 -2.03 3.92 12.03
CA ARG A 545 -0.98 2.94 12.34
C ARG A 545 -1.32 1.53 11.84
N LEU A 546 -1.96 1.37 10.69
CA LEU A 546 -2.11 0.06 10.03
C LEU A 546 -0.74 -0.56 9.72
N ALA A 547 0.31 0.25 9.56
CA ALA A 547 1.68 -0.24 9.36
C ALA A 547 2.33 -0.86 10.62
N LEU A 548 1.65 -0.83 11.79
CA LEU A 548 2.09 -1.41 13.07
C LEU A 548 0.98 -2.26 13.74
N LEU A 549 -0.13 -2.46 13.04
CA LEU A 549 -1.09 -3.53 13.27
C LEU A 549 -0.60 -4.70 12.43
#